data_AF-A0AAE4M3I0-F1
#
_entry.id   AF-A0AAE4M3I0-F1
#
_cell.length_a   1.000
_cell.length_b   1.000
_cell.length_c   1.000
_cell.angle_alpha   90.00
_cell.angle_beta   90.00
_cell.angle_gamma   90.00
#
_symmetry.space_group_name_H-M   'P 1'
#
loop_
_entity.id
_entity.type
_entity.pdbx_description
1 polymer ?
#
loop_
_entity_poly.entity_id
_entity_poly.type
_entity_poly.pdbx_seq_one_letter_code
_entity_poly.pdbx_strand_id
1 'polypeptide(L)'
;MSSQNKMEEQDDVVVIEERDKRTHIYIAIAAVLGLAFGGLVGSIVTANKWESTYHVLEEKYQALTQDKTKLVSQVKVREEALDQEIQDKVTELLAAKDEAHEKALKKLQKQLTEAEKVNLSLESQLKQQADKINTTKSENEKLSRQADMQATIFERSREVFQKELKISQELESLEKERAKLLPKIEKLKKECDVFLEGKSWDVKSDACDKHDEANSRLSQVDQMIEVYKMDLKQIKAITEDIGL
;
A
#
# COMPACT_ATOMS: atom_id res chain seq x y z
N MET A 1 -63.91 -43.92 38.89
CA MET A 1 -62.95 -42.85 39.27
C MET A 1 -61.90 -42.84 38.17
N SER A 2 -62.06 -42.05 37.10
CA SER A 2 -61.53 -40.67 36.91
C SER A 2 -60.02 -40.62 37.17
N SER A 3 -59.12 -40.24 36.25
CA SER A 3 -59.21 -39.25 35.16
C SER A 3 -58.23 -39.54 34.00
N GLN A 4 -58.58 -39.04 32.82
CA GLN A 4 -57.74 -38.89 31.62
C GLN A 4 -56.71 -37.74 31.75
N ASN A 5 -55.76 -37.76 30.80
CA ASN A 5 -54.99 -36.65 30.20
C ASN A 5 -53.61 -36.29 30.78
N LYS A 6 -52.54 -36.64 30.04
CA LYS A 6 -51.86 -35.68 29.14
C LYS A 6 -50.86 -36.40 28.22
N MET A 7 -50.95 -36.10 26.92
CA MET A 7 -49.93 -36.35 25.91
C MET A 7 -48.91 -35.19 25.89
N GLU A 8 -47.75 -35.47 25.29
CA GLU A 8 -46.78 -34.57 24.62
C GLU A 8 -45.81 -33.72 25.47
N GLU A 9 -44.51 -34.04 25.37
CA GLU A 9 -43.44 -33.26 24.71
C GLU A 9 -42.12 -34.07 24.85
N GLN A 10 -41.65 -34.70 23.76
CA GLN A 10 -40.49 -34.28 22.97
C GLN A 10 -39.18 -34.14 23.78
N ASP A 11 -38.24 -35.06 23.53
CA ASP A 11 -36.89 -34.61 23.19
C ASP A 11 -36.25 -35.54 22.16
N ASP A 12 -35.80 -34.89 21.12
CA ASP A 12 -35.23 -35.35 19.88
C ASP A 12 -33.76 -35.71 20.13
N VAL A 13 -33.36 -36.95 19.87
CA VAL A 13 -31.93 -37.28 19.70
C VAL A 13 -31.79 -37.98 18.36
N VAL A 14 -31.64 -37.16 17.34
CA VAL A 14 -31.12 -37.53 16.04
C VAL A 14 -29.69 -38.04 16.24
N VAL A 15 -29.55 -39.34 16.49
CA VAL A 15 -28.28 -40.03 16.30
C VAL A 15 -28.19 -40.33 14.80
N ILE A 16 -27.49 -39.47 14.06
CA ILE A 16 -26.94 -39.84 12.76
C ILE A 16 -25.79 -40.80 13.06
N GLU A 17 -26.10 -42.08 13.27
CA GLU A 17 -25.10 -43.15 13.21
C GLU A 17 -25.13 -43.75 11.81
N GLU A 18 -23.99 -43.66 11.14
CA GLU A 18 -23.73 -44.30 9.86
C GLU A 18 -24.22 -45.75 9.90
N ARG A 19 -25.11 -46.06 8.96
CA ARG A 19 -25.65 -47.40 8.73
C ARG A 19 -24.52 -48.34 8.31
N ASP A 20 -23.84 -48.89 9.30
CA ASP A 20 -22.69 -49.77 9.11
C ASP A 20 -23.11 -51.08 8.44
N LYS A 21 -22.51 -51.38 7.30
CA LYS A 21 -22.76 -52.59 6.50
C LYS A 21 -22.31 -53.88 7.21
N ARG A 22 -21.66 -53.77 8.39
CA ARG A 22 -21.22 -54.91 9.19
C ARG A 22 -22.35 -55.63 9.93
N THR A 23 -23.50 -55.01 10.17
CA THR A 23 -24.64 -55.67 10.84
C THR A 23 -25.17 -56.88 10.05
N HIS A 24 -25.12 -56.84 8.72
CA HIS A 24 -25.55 -57.95 7.87
C HIS A 24 -24.61 -59.16 7.97
N ILE A 25 -23.33 -58.92 8.26
CA ILE A 25 -22.31 -59.96 8.42
C ILE A 25 -22.54 -60.71 9.74
N TYR A 26 -22.85 -60.00 10.83
CA TYR A 26 -23.17 -60.63 12.12
C TYR A 26 -24.48 -61.45 12.08
N ILE A 27 -25.50 -60.99 11.35
CA ILE A 27 -26.75 -61.75 11.15
C ILE A 27 -26.51 -63.03 10.34
N ALA A 28 -25.66 -62.97 9.31
CA ALA A 28 -25.31 -64.14 8.52
C ALA A 28 -24.52 -65.19 9.34
N ILE A 29 -23.60 -64.75 10.20
CA ILE A 29 -22.84 -65.64 11.09
C ILE A 29 -23.77 -66.28 12.15
N ALA A 30 -24.72 -65.52 12.71
CA ALA A 30 -25.70 -66.04 13.67
C ALA A 30 -26.68 -67.06 13.05
N ALA A 31 -27.08 -66.87 11.79
CA ALA A 31 -27.96 -67.80 11.07
C ALA A 31 -27.29 -69.15 10.80
N VAL A 32 -25.99 -69.15 10.48
CA VAL A 32 -25.20 -70.38 10.26
C VAL A 32 -24.98 -71.14 11.58
N LEU A 33 -24.77 -70.43 12.69
CA LEU A 33 -24.60 -71.05 14.00
C LEU A 33 -25.92 -71.57 14.59
N GLY A 34 -27.07 -70.92 14.31
CA GLY A 34 -28.39 -71.38 14.73
C GLY A 34 -28.87 -72.65 14.02
N LEU A 35 -28.50 -72.84 12.75
CA LEU A 35 -28.83 -74.05 11.98
C LEU A 35 -27.98 -75.27 12.36
N ALA A 36 -26.80 -75.07 12.94
CA ALA A 36 -25.91 -76.17 13.35
C ALA A 36 -26.33 -76.83 14.69
N PHE A 37 -27.12 -76.15 15.53
CA PHE A 37 -27.53 -76.64 16.86
C PHE A 37 -29.03 -76.97 17.02
N GLY A 38 -29.87 -76.67 16.03
CA GLY A 38 -31.34 -76.74 16.14
C GLY A 38 -32.05 -77.99 15.57
N GLY A 39 -31.35 -79.08 15.29
CA GLY A 39 -31.88 -80.21 14.50
C GLY A 39 -31.90 -81.57 15.19
N LEU A 40 -32.45 -81.68 16.41
CA LEU A 40 -32.75 -82.99 17.02
C LEU A 40 -34.18 -83.03 17.55
N VAL A 41 -35.11 -83.44 16.68
CA VAL A 41 -36.43 -83.93 17.11
C VAL A 41 -36.81 -85.17 16.29
N GLY A 42 -36.76 -86.33 16.97
CA GLY A 42 -37.73 -87.43 16.87
C GLY A 42 -37.90 -88.20 15.56
N SER A 43 -37.31 -89.40 15.49
CA SER A 43 -38.07 -90.57 15.05
C SER A 43 -37.73 -91.77 15.92
N ILE A 44 -38.74 -92.17 16.69
CA ILE A 44 -38.80 -93.36 17.53
C ILE A 44 -39.11 -94.51 16.57
N VAL A 45 -38.21 -95.49 16.46
CA VAL A 45 -38.49 -96.91 16.14
C VAL A 45 -37.15 -97.66 15.96
N THR A 46 -37.14 -98.91 16.43
CA THR A 46 -36.12 -99.98 16.28
C THR A 46 -35.01 -100.07 17.34
N ALA A 47 -35.39 -100.63 18.49
CA ALA A 47 -34.51 -101.50 19.28
C ALA A 47 -34.21 -102.78 18.48
N ASN A 48 -33.04 -102.83 17.82
CA ASN A 48 -32.27 -104.07 17.52
C ASN A 48 -30.95 -103.84 16.74
N LYS A 49 -30.27 -102.68 16.90
CA LYS A 49 -28.97 -102.43 16.24
C LYS A 49 -27.96 -101.62 17.08
N TRP A 50 -28.07 -101.63 18.41
CA TRP A 50 -27.25 -100.76 19.26
C TRP A 50 -25.74 -100.99 19.13
N GLU A 51 -25.26 -102.22 18.91
CA GLU A 51 -23.82 -102.52 18.85
C GLU A 51 -23.11 -102.00 17.56
N SER A 52 -23.81 -101.97 16.42
CA SER A 52 -23.25 -101.47 15.15
C SER A 52 -23.26 -99.93 15.07
N THR A 53 -24.24 -99.27 15.69
CA THR A 53 -24.31 -97.81 15.74
C THR A 53 -23.29 -97.19 16.69
N TYR A 54 -22.83 -97.89 17.73
CA TYR A 54 -21.76 -97.38 18.60
C TYR A 54 -20.43 -97.26 17.85
N HIS A 55 -20.04 -98.29 17.08
CA HIS A 55 -18.81 -98.23 16.28
C HIS A 55 -18.86 -97.15 15.18
N VAL A 56 -20.01 -96.97 14.52
CA VAL A 56 -20.19 -95.91 13.51
C VAL A 56 -20.24 -94.51 14.14
N LEU A 57 -20.78 -94.40 15.36
CA LEU A 57 -20.82 -93.12 16.09
C LEU A 57 -19.44 -92.72 16.59
N GLU A 58 -18.64 -93.68 17.05
CA GLU A 58 -17.26 -93.45 17.51
C GLU A 58 -16.32 -93.11 16.35
N GLU A 59 -16.47 -93.78 15.20
CA GLU A 59 -15.76 -93.44 13.97
C GLU A 59 -16.16 -92.04 13.46
N LYS A 60 -17.44 -91.68 13.51
CA LYS A 60 -17.92 -90.33 13.19
C LYS A 60 -17.46 -89.29 14.21
N TYR A 61 -17.36 -89.62 15.49
CA TYR A 61 -16.89 -88.71 16.53
C TYR A 61 -15.39 -88.45 16.40
N GLN A 62 -14.60 -89.48 16.09
CA GLN A 62 -13.18 -89.33 15.79
C GLN A 62 -12.95 -88.56 14.48
N ALA A 63 -13.75 -88.83 13.43
CA ALA A 63 -13.72 -88.05 12.19
C ALA A 63 -14.09 -86.58 12.43
N LEU A 64 -15.12 -86.29 13.21
CA LEU A 64 -15.54 -84.93 13.55
C LEU A 64 -14.52 -84.21 14.44
N THR A 65 -13.82 -84.93 15.32
CA THR A 65 -12.75 -84.37 16.15
C THR A 65 -11.52 -84.05 15.31
N GLN A 66 -11.16 -84.93 14.36
CA GLN A 66 -10.11 -84.65 13.38
C GLN A 66 -10.47 -83.48 12.46
N ASP A 67 -11.72 -83.40 11.98
CA ASP A 67 -12.19 -82.31 11.13
C ASP A 67 -12.24 -80.98 11.89
N LYS A 68 -12.66 -80.97 13.16
CA LYS A 68 -12.58 -79.78 14.02
C LYS A 68 -11.14 -79.32 14.23
N THR A 69 -10.22 -80.26 14.42
CA THR A 69 -8.79 -79.93 14.61
C THR A 69 -8.18 -79.38 13.32
N LYS A 70 -8.52 -79.97 12.16
CA LYS A 70 -8.14 -79.46 10.84
C LYS A 70 -8.76 -78.09 10.56
N LEU A 71 -10.04 -77.88 10.88
CA LEU A 71 -10.72 -76.63 10.64
C LEU A 71 -10.19 -75.51 11.54
N VAL A 72 -9.91 -75.78 12.82
CA VAL A 72 -9.25 -74.83 13.73
C VAL A 72 -7.85 -74.49 13.23
N SER A 73 -7.09 -75.47 12.73
CA SER A 73 -5.77 -75.20 12.14
C SER A 73 -5.85 -74.37 10.86
N GLN A 74 -6.85 -74.61 10.00
CA GLN A 74 -7.05 -73.85 8.76
C GLN A 74 -7.55 -72.43 9.04
N VAL A 75 -8.41 -72.25 10.05
CA VAL A 75 -8.88 -70.93 10.48
C VAL A 75 -7.72 -70.12 11.08
N LYS A 76 -6.88 -70.72 11.93
CA LYS A 76 -5.67 -70.04 12.45
C LYS A 76 -4.71 -69.63 11.34
N VAL A 77 -4.44 -70.53 10.38
CA VAL A 77 -3.58 -70.20 9.23
C VAL A 77 -4.20 -69.09 8.37
N ARG A 78 -5.53 -69.08 8.20
CA ARG A 78 -6.22 -68.00 7.48
C ARG A 78 -6.27 -66.69 8.26
N GLU A 79 -6.41 -66.72 9.57
CA GLU A 79 -6.39 -65.55 10.44
C GLU A 79 -5.01 -64.91 10.45
N GLU A 80 -3.94 -65.70 10.61
CA GLU A 80 -2.55 -65.23 10.51
C GLU A 80 -2.21 -64.68 9.11
N ALA A 81 -2.70 -65.33 8.04
CA ALA A 81 -2.52 -64.83 6.68
C ALA A 81 -3.31 -63.54 6.40
N LEU A 82 -4.52 -63.41 6.97
CA LEU A 82 -5.34 -62.22 6.82
C LEU A 82 -4.79 -61.05 7.65
N ASP A 83 -4.28 -61.32 8.85
CA ASP A 83 -3.57 -60.33 9.69
C ASP A 83 -2.30 -59.84 8.98
N GLN A 84 -1.52 -60.74 8.35
CA GLN A 84 -0.39 -60.35 7.51
C GLN A 84 -0.83 -59.48 6.32
N GLU A 85 -1.88 -59.86 5.59
CA GLU A 85 -2.37 -59.08 4.45
C GLU A 85 -2.89 -57.69 4.87
N ILE A 86 -3.54 -57.60 6.03
CA ILE A 86 -3.99 -56.31 6.60
C ILE A 86 -2.78 -55.48 7.02
N GLN A 87 -1.79 -56.07 7.68
CA GLN A 87 -0.59 -55.38 8.12
C GLN A 87 0.25 -54.89 6.94
N ASP A 88 0.36 -55.68 5.88
CA ASP A 88 1.01 -55.30 4.62
C ASP A 88 0.26 -54.15 3.93
N LYS A 89 -1.08 -54.20 3.84
CA LYS A 89 -1.87 -53.08 3.27
C LYS A 89 -1.81 -51.81 4.12
N VAL A 90 -1.79 -51.93 5.44
CA VAL A 90 -1.68 -50.79 6.36
C VAL A 90 -0.29 -50.16 6.24
N THR A 91 0.77 -50.95 6.19
CA THR A 91 2.13 -50.43 6.01
C THR A 91 2.34 -49.82 4.63
N GLU A 92 1.77 -50.41 3.56
CA GLU A 92 1.78 -49.82 2.22
C GLU A 92 1.02 -48.48 2.17
N LEU A 93 -0.18 -48.41 2.76
CA LEU A 93 -0.96 -47.17 2.83
C LEU A 93 -0.30 -46.10 3.69
N LEU A 94 0.32 -46.48 4.81
CA LEU A 94 1.11 -45.57 5.65
C LEU A 94 2.32 -45.03 4.89
N ALA A 95 3.09 -45.89 4.22
CA ALA A 95 4.23 -45.49 3.40
C ALA A 95 3.80 -44.54 2.27
N ALA A 96 2.69 -44.84 1.58
CA ALA A 96 2.15 -43.97 0.52
C ALA A 96 1.66 -42.61 1.06
N LYS A 97 1.07 -42.58 2.26
CA LYS A 97 0.64 -41.34 2.93
C LYS A 97 1.82 -40.52 3.41
N ASP A 98 2.83 -41.16 3.98
CA ASP A 98 4.07 -40.50 4.42
C ASP A 98 4.80 -39.88 3.23
N GLU A 99 4.91 -40.60 2.11
CA GLU A 99 5.51 -40.06 0.89
C GLU A 99 4.70 -38.88 0.31
N ALA A 100 3.37 -38.95 0.36
CA ALA A 100 2.49 -37.85 -0.07
C ALA A 100 2.63 -36.62 0.85
N HIS A 101 2.73 -36.82 2.17
CA HIS A 101 2.95 -35.75 3.14
C HIS A 101 4.35 -35.13 2.99
N GLU A 102 5.39 -35.93 2.77
CA GLU A 102 6.74 -35.46 2.48
C GLU A 102 6.76 -34.58 1.22
N LYS A 103 6.09 -35.02 0.14
CA LYS A 103 5.95 -34.25 -1.11
C LYS A 103 5.19 -32.94 -0.88
N ALA A 104 4.11 -32.98 -0.10
CA ALA A 104 3.33 -31.79 0.24
C ALA A 104 4.16 -30.80 1.07
N LEU A 105 4.90 -31.27 2.08
CA LEU A 105 5.80 -30.45 2.90
C LEU A 105 6.91 -29.83 2.06
N LYS A 106 7.55 -30.59 1.17
CA LYS A 106 8.57 -30.06 0.24
C LYS A 106 8.01 -28.99 -0.69
N LYS A 107 6.78 -29.17 -1.20
CA LYS A 107 6.10 -28.17 -2.03
C LYS A 107 5.77 -26.91 -1.23
N LEU A 108 5.24 -27.07 -0.02
CA LEU A 108 4.90 -25.94 0.86
C LEU A 108 6.16 -25.16 1.26
N GLN A 109 7.25 -25.85 1.59
CA GLN A 109 8.53 -25.24 1.92
C GLN A 109 9.10 -24.45 0.74
N LYS A 110 9.02 -24.99 -0.49
CA LYS A 110 9.40 -24.24 -1.70
C LYS A 110 8.57 -22.97 -1.85
N GLN A 111 7.24 -23.06 -1.74
CA GLN A 111 6.37 -21.89 -1.84
C GLN A 111 6.64 -20.86 -0.74
N LEU A 112 6.93 -21.29 0.48
CA LEU A 112 7.32 -20.42 1.59
C LEU A 112 8.61 -19.67 1.25
N THR A 113 9.66 -20.38 0.80
CA THR A 113 10.93 -19.75 0.43
C THR A 113 10.82 -18.80 -0.76
N GLU A 114 9.97 -19.12 -1.74
CA GLU A 114 9.67 -18.23 -2.86
C GLU A 114 8.93 -16.99 -2.39
N ALA A 115 7.92 -17.15 -1.53
CA ALA A 115 7.16 -16.04 -0.95
C ALA A 115 8.04 -15.14 -0.08
N GLU A 116 8.90 -15.71 0.77
CA GLU A 116 9.87 -14.96 1.57
C GLU A 116 10.84 -14.18 0.69
N LYS A 117 11.36 -14.80 -0.37
CA LYS A 117 12.25 -14.14 -1.33
C LYS A 117 11.57 -12.99 -2.06
N VAL A 118 10.33 -13.18 -2.48
CA VAL A 118 9.51 -12.12 -3.09
C VAL A 118 9.27 -11.00 -2.10
N ASN A 119 8.91 -11.32 -0.85
CA ASN A 119 8.65 -10.32 0.18
C ASN A 119 9.90 -9.47 0.48
N LEU A 120 11.07 -10.12 0.66
CA LEU A 120 12.35 -9.42 0.81
C LEU A 120 12.70 -8.53 -0.39
N SER A 121 12.41 -9.00 -1.61
CA SER A 121 12.60 -8.21 -2.82
C SER A 121 11.66 -6.99 -2.85
N LEU A 122 10.40 -7.17 -2.51
CA LEU A 122 9.41 -6.09 -2.45
C LEU A 122 9.78 -5.07 -1.36
N GLU A 123 10.18 -5.50 -0.17
CA GLU A 123 10.66 -4.60 0.88
C GLU A 123 11.87 -3.78 0.43
N SER A 124 12.81 -4.41 -0.29
CA SER A 124 13.96 -3.71 -0.86
C SER A 124 13.55 -2.68 -1.91
N GLN A 125 12.63 -3.03 -2.81
CA GLN A 125 12.10 -2.10 -3.81
C GLN A 125 11.32 -0.96 -3.18
N LEU A 126 10.52 -1.23 -2.13
CA LEU A 126 9.79 -0.21 -1.38
C LEU A 126 10.76 0.78 -0.72
N LYS A 127 11.83 0.28 -0.09
CA LYS A 127 12.87 1.15 0.48
C LYS A 127 13.53 2.02 -0.59
N GLN A 128 13.94 1.42 -1.71
CA GLN A 128 14.53 2.17 -2.82
C GLN A 128 13.59 3.22 -3.41
N GLN A 129 12.30 2.91 -3.54
CA GLN A 129 11.30 3.88 -4.00
C GLN A 129 11.07 4.99 -2.98
N ALA A 130 11.00 4.66 -1.69
CA ALA A 130 10.86 5.65 -0.63
C ALA A 130 12.06 6.61 -0.60
N ASP A 131 13.28 6.09 -0.74
CA ASP A 131 14.50 6.90 -0.83
C ASP A 131 14.47 7.82 -2.05
N LYS A 132 14.09 7.29 -3.23
CA LYS A 132 13.93 8.10 -4.45
C LYS A 132 12.88 9.20 -4.29
N ILE A 133 11.74 8.90 -3.67
CA ILE A 133 10.70 9.90 -3.41
C ILE A 133 11.24 11.00 -2.49
N ASN A 134 11.97 10.64 -1.44
CA ASN A 134 12.56 11.61 -0.52
C ASN A 134 13.62 12.48 -1.20
N THR A 135 14.49 11.90 -2.03
CA THR A 135 15.50 12.66 -2.78
C THR A 135 14.85 13.60 -3.78
N THR A 136 13.89 13.09 -4.59
CA THR A 136 13.18 13.90 -5.57
C THR A 136 12.35 15.00 -4.91
N LYS A 137 11.74 14.74 -3.75
CA LYS A 137 11.03 15.77 -2.99
C LYS A 137 11.97 16.87 -2.52
N SER A 138 13.14 16.51 -1.97
CA SER A 138 14.14 17.50 -1.55
C SER A 138 14.67 18.33 -2.72
N GLU A 139 14.92 17.69 -3.88
CA GLU A 139 15.30 18.39 -5.11
C GLU A 139 14.20 19.32 -5.61
N ASN A 140 12.95 18.87 -5.61
CA ASN A 140 11.81 19.68 -6.02
C ASN A 140 11.61 20.90 -5.11
N GLU A 141 11.72 20.72 -3.78
CA GLU A 141 11.65 21.84 -2.83
C GLU A 141 12.79 22.85 -3.05
N LYS A 142 14.00 22.39 -3.37
CA LYS A 142 15.12 23.29 -3.73
C LYS A 142 14.85 24.04 -5.04
N LEU A 143 14.37 23.34 -6.06
CA LEU A 143 14.03 23.93 -7.36
C LEU A 143 12.89 24.94 -7.22
N SER A 144 11.85 24.64 -6.45
CA SER A 144 10.75 25.55 -6.16
C SER A 144 11.26 26.82 -5.47
N ARG A 145 12.09 26.68 -4.42
CA ARG A 145 12.69 27.84 -3.74
C ARG A 145 13.57 28.69 -4.68
N GLN A 146 14.32 28.04 -5.57
CA GLN A 146 15.11 28.74 -6.58
C GLN A 146 14.23 29.49 -7.60
N ALA A 147 13.13 28.88 -8.04
CA ALA A 147 12.17 29.52 -8.93
C ALA A 147 11.49 30.72 -8.25
N ASP A 148 11.08 30.58 -6.99
CA ASP A 148 10.46 31.68 -6.22
C ASP A 148 11.44 32.83 -6.00
N MET A 149 12.70 32.53 -5.71
CA MET A 149 13.75 33.53 -5.59
C MET A 149 13.99 34.26 -6.92
N GLN A 150 14.05 33.52 -8.03
CA GLN A 150 14.19 34.12 -9.37
C GLN A 150 12.99 34.99 -9.71
N ALA A 151 11.76 34.54 -9.43
CA ALA A 151 10.55 35.34 -9.64
C ALA A 151 10.59 36.65 -8.83
N THR A 152 11.00 36.57 -7.56
CA THR A 152 11.15 37.75 -6.70
C THR A 152 12.20 38.72 -7.24
N ILE A 153 13.34 38.21 -7.74
CA ILE A 153 14.38 39.03 -8.36
C ILE A 153 13.86 39.69 -9.66
N PHE A 154 13.12 38.96 -10.49
CA PHE A 154 12.51 39.52 -11.70
C PHE A 154 11.47 40.61 -11.40
N GLU A 155 10.65 40.44 -10.37
CA GLU A 155 9.69 41.47 -9.96
C GLU A 155 10.39 42.72 -9.41
N ARG A 156 11.37 42.55 -8.52
CA ARG A 156 12.14 43.67 -7.95
C ARG A 156 12.94 44.40 -9.02
N SER A 157 13.61 43.67 -9.92
CA SER A 157 14.35 44.29 -11.02
C SER A 157 13.42 45.08 -11.94
N ARG A 158 12.24 44.55 -12.27
CA ARG A 158 11.23 45.31 -13.02
C ARG A 158 10.83 46.61 -12.32
N GLU A 159 10.61 46.58 -11.01
CA GLU A 159 10.29 47.78 -10.24
C GLU A 159 11.43 48.80 -10.28
N VAL A 160 12.68 48.34 -10.12
CA VAL A 160 13.88 49.17 -10.20
C VAL A 160 14.01 49.81 -11.58
N PHE A 161 13.89 49.04 -12.67
CA PHE A 161 13.94 49.57 -14.04
C PHE A 161 12.81 50.57 -14.34
N GLN A 162 11.60 50.34 -13.81
CA GLN A 162 10.50 51.30 -13.96
C GLN A 162 10.79 52.63 -13.25
N LYS A 163 11.37 52.58 -12.04
CA LYS A 163 11.82 53.77 -11.31
C LYS A 163 12.93 54.49 -12.06
N GLU A 164 13.93 53.75 -12.57
CA GLU A 164 15.03 54.30 -13.35
C GLU A 164 14.54 55.06 -14.59
N LEU A 165 13.62 54.46 -15.34
CA LEU A 165 13.02 55.07 -16.52
C LEU A 165 12.26 56.35 -16.16
N LYS A 166 11.47 56.32 -15.10
CA LYS A 166 10.70 57.49 -14.65
C LYS A 166 11.63 58.63 -14.22
N ILE A 167 12.66 58.33 -13.43
CA ILE A 167 13.65 59.32 -12.99
C ILE A 167 14.41 59.90 -14.19
N SER A 168 14.77 59.07 -15.17
CA SER A 168 15.45 59.53 -16.38
C SER A 168 14.57 60.47 -17.22
N GLN A 169 13.27 60.19 -17.34
CA GLN A 169 12.31 61.08 -18.00
C GLN A 169 12.12 62.41 -17.25
N GLU A 170 12.01 62.37 -15.92
CA GLU A 170 11.91 63.56 -15.07
C GLU A 170 13.20 64.40 -15.17
N LEU A 171 14.37 63.77 -15.15
CA LEU A 171 15.67 64.43 -15.32
C LEU A 171 15.78 65.10 -16.69
N GLU A 172 15.39 64.41 -17.78
CA GLU A 172 15.37 65.02 -19.12
C GLU A 172 14.43 66.24 -19.19
N SER A 173 13.28 66.18 -18.49
CA SER A 173 12.34 67.30 -18.41
C SER A 173 12.94 68.51 -17.67
N LEU A 174 13.66 68.28 -16.58
CA LEU A 174 14.34 69.31 -15.80
C LEU A 174 15.52 69.91 -16.56
N GLU A 175 16.30 69.10 -17.28
CA GLU A 175 17.37 69.59 -18.15
C GLU A 175 16.83 70.47 -19.28
N LYS A 176 15.67 70.11 -19.86
CA LYS A 176 14.96 70.96 -20.83
C LYS A 176 14.46 72.26 -20.20
N GLU A 177 13.98 72.23 -18.96
CA GLU A 177 13.58 73.44 -18.24
C GLU A 177 14.78 74.34 -17.96
N ARG A 178 15.87 73.78 -17.46
CA ARG A 178 17.16 74.46 -17.23
C ARG A 178 17.66 75.13 -18.50
N ALA A 179 17.67 74.41 -19.62
CA ALA A 179 18.09 74.94 -20.92
C ALA A 179 17.21 76.10 -21.42
N LYS A 180 15.92 76.14 -21.03
CA LYS A 180 15.02 77.27 -21.33
C LYS A 180 15.17 78.44 -20.37
N LEU A 181 15.52 78.19 -19.11
CA LEU A 181 15.70 79.22 -18.08
C LEU A 181 17.00 79.99 -18.27
N LEU A 182 18.11 79.33 -18.60
CA LEU A 182 19.42 79.97 -18.81
C LEU A 182 19.38 81.19 -19.77
N PRO A 183 18.85 81.10 -21.00
CA PRO A 183 18.78 82.26 -21.89
C PRO A 183 17.79 83.33 -21.42
N LYS A 184 16.71 82.94 -20.71
CA LYS A 184 15.75 83.89 -20.12
C LYS A 184 16.39 84.70 -19.01
N ILE A 185 17.18 84.06 -18.14
CA ILE A 185 17.91 84.72 -17.06
C ILE A 185 18.94 85.68 -17.63
N GLU A 186 19.69 85.28 -18.66
CA GLU A 186 20.66 86.19 -19.31
C GLU A 186 19.97 87.43 -19.90
N LYS A 187 18.80 87.26 -20.51
CA LYS A 187 18.00 88.38 -21.03
C LYS A 187 17.47 89.28 -19.90
N LEU A 188 16.88 88.69 -18.86
CA LEU A 188 16.34 89.42 -17.71
C LEU A 188 17.44 90.16 -16.92
N LYS A 189 18.65 89.59 -16.88
CA LYS A 189 19.82 90.25 -16.30
C LYS A 189 20.17 91.53 -17.05
N LYS A 190 20.26 91.47 -18.39
CA LYS A 190 20.51 92.66 -19.23
C LYS A 190 19.42 93.72 -19.05
N GLU A 191 18.17 93.30 -18.95
CA GLU A 191 17.05 94.23 -18.69
C GLU A 191 17.18 94.87 -17.28
N CYS A 192 17.43 94.07 -16.23
CA CYS A 192 17.65 94.59 -14.88
C CYS A 192 18.87 95.54 -14.79
N ASP A 193 19.99 95.19 -15.44
CA ASP A 193 21.18 96.05 -15.48
C ASP A 193 20.86 97.42 -16.12
N VAL A 194 20.12 97.45 -17.24
CA VAL A 194 19.70 98.70 -17.90
C VAL A 194 18.76 99.53 -17.02
N PHE A 195 17.87 98.88 -16.26
CA PHE A 195 16.99 99.54 -15.30
C PHE A 195 17.79 100.16 -14.14
N LEU A 196 18.72 99.41 -13.55
CA LEU A 196 19.59 99.88 -12.46
C LEU A 196 20.53 101.01 -12.89
N GLU A 197 21.02 100.97 -14.13
CA GLU A 197 21.85 102.04 -14.70
C GLU A 197 21.04 103.29 -15.09
N GLY A 198 19.71 103.24 -15.04
CA GLY A 198 18.82 104.36 -15.41
C GLY A 198 18.88 104.76 -16.89
N LYS A 199 19.38 103.88 -17.76
CA LYS A 199 19.67 104.19 -19.18
C LYS A 199 18.47 104.10 -20.11
N SER A 200 17.31 103.60 -19.67
CA SER A 200 16.11 103.54 -20.51
C SER A 200 14.81 103.68 -19.71
N TRP A 201 13.82 104.36 -20.32
CA TRP A 201 12.43 104.42 -19.83
C TRP A 201 11.58 103.21 -20.27
N ASP A 202 12.09 102.39 -21.20
CA ASP A 202 11.36 101.25 -21.81
C ASP A 202 11.43 99.96 -20.99
N VAL A 203 12.36 99.85 -20.03
CA VAL A 203 12.48 98.66 -19.19
C VAL A 203 11.48 98.74 -18.03
N LYS A 204 10.69 97.68 -17.87
CA LYS A 204 9.72 97.56 -16.78
C LYS A 204 10.42 97.47 -15.43
N SER A 205 9.85 98.12 -14.42
CA SER A 205 10.35 98.07 -13.05
C SER A 205 10.39 96.67 -12.44
N ASP A 206 9.64 95.72 -13.00
CA ASP A 206 9.58 94.33 -12.56
C ASP A 206 10.69 93.42 -13.15
N ALA A 207 11.64 93.98 -13.91
CA ALA A 207 12.70 93.21 -14.56
C ALA A 207 13.63 92.51 -13.56
N CYS A 208 14.01 93.19 -12.47
CA CYS A 208 14.85 92.62 -11.43
C CYS A 208 14.13 91.56 -10.59
N ASP A 209 12.85 91.79 -10.25
CA ASP A 209 12.03 90.78 -9.54
C ASP A 209 11.88 89.49 -10.36
N LYS A 210 11.65 89.62 -11.67
CA LYS A 210 11.56 88.46 -12.59
C LYS A 210 12.89 87.75 -12.75
N HIS A 211 14.00 88.48 -12.75
CA HIS A 211 15.34 87.89 -12.77
C HIS A 211 15.57 87.04 -11.52
N ASP A 212 15.21 87.56 -10.35
CA ASP A 212 15.38 86.86 -9.07
C ASP A 212 14.45 85.64 -8.96
N GLU A 213 13.21 85.75 -9.42
CA GLU A 213 12.28 84.62 -9.53
C GLU A 213 12.83 83.53 -10.46
N ALA A 214 13.34 83.91 -11.64
CA ALA A 214 13.92 82.97 -12.59
C ALA A 214 15.19 82.29 -12.04
N ASN A 215 16.04 83.01 -11.30
CA ASN A 215 17.21 82.45 -10.62
C ASN A 215 16.82 81.51 -9.48
N SER A 216 15.80 81.86 -8.69
CA SER A 216 15.27 80.97 -7.65
C SER A 216 14.77 79.66 -8.27
N ARG A 217 14.01 79.75 -9.37
CA ARG A 217 13.55 78.57 -10.10
C ARG A 217 14.71 77.74 -10.67
N LEU A 218 15.73 78.39 -11.26
CA LEU A 218 16.92 77.70 -11.74
C LEU A 218 17.63 76.93 -10.62
N SER A 219 17.79 77.55 -9.44
CA SER A 219 18.39 76.90 -8.28
C SER A 219 17.60 75.67 -7.83
N GLN A 220 16.27 75.74 -7.79
CA GLN A 220 15.41 74.59 -7.49
C GLN A 220 15.56 73.47 -8.52
N VAL A 221 15.58 73.83 -9.82
CA VAL A 221 15.77 72.87 -10.91
C VAL A 221 17.13 72.19 -10.81
N ASP A 222 18.21 72.93 -10.56
CA ASP A 222 19.55 72.37 -10.39
C ASP A 222 19.63 71.44 -9.17
N GLN A 223 18.99 71.79 -8.06
CA GLN A 223 18.89 70.91 -6.89
C GLN A 223 18.17 69.60 -7.20
N MET A 224 17.01 69.67 -7.88
CA MET A 224 16.27 68.46 -8.27
C MET A 224 17.07 67.59 -9.23
N ILE A 225 17.79 68.18 -10.19
CA ILE A 225 18.66 67.45 -11.12
C ILE A 225 19.73 66.67 -10.34
N GLU A 226 20.39 67.28 -9.35
CA GLU A 226 21.42 66.59 -8.56
C GLU A 226 20.85 65.48 -7.68
N VAL A 227 19.64 65.67 -7.12
CA VAL A 227 18.94 64.61 -6.38
C VAL A 227 18.64 63.43 -7.31
N TYR A 228 18.04 63.66 -8.49
CA TYR A 228 17.75 62.59 -9.43
C TYR A 228 19.01 61.88 -9.97
N LYS A 229 20.12 62.61 -10.17
CA LYS A 229 21.40 61.98 -10.50
C LYS A 229 21.92 61.09 -9.36
N MET A 230 21.72 61.49 -8.10
CA MET A 230 22.07 60.67 -6.95
C MET A 230 21.20 59.41 -6.90
N ASP A 231 19.90 59.54 -7.13
CA ASP A 231 18.96 58.43 -7.16
C ASP A 231 19.32 57.41 -8.26
N LEU A 232 19.68 57.88 -9.46
CA LEU A 232 20.17 57.01 -10.53
C LEU A 232 21.45 56.26 -10.15
N LYS A 233 22.38 56.90 -9.43
CA LYS A 233 23.59 56.22 -8.92
C LYS A 233 23.24 55.15 -7.88
N GLN A 234 22.29 55.43 -6.99
CA GLN A 234 21.83 54.45 -6.00
C GLN A 234 21.13 53.28 -6.67
N ILE A 235 20.26 53.55 -7.63
CA ILE A 235 19.60 52.52 -8.44
C ILE A 235 20.63 51.64 -9.13
N LYS A 236 21.66 52.24 -9.76
CA LYS A 236 22.72 51.48 -10.40
C LYS A 236 23.46 50.56 -9.42
N ALA A 237 23.77 51.05 -8.22
CA ALA A 237 24.39 50.23 -7.18
C ALA A 237 23.48 49.07 -6.72
N ILE A 238 22.17 49.30 -6.62
CA ILE A 238 21.18 48.26 -6.30
C ILE A 238 21.11 47.23 -7.43
N THR A 239 21.15 47.65 -8.69
CA THR A 239 21.15 46.74 -9.85
C THR A 239 22.40 45.85 -9.86
N GLU A 240 23.58 46.43 -9.58
CA GLU A 240 24.84 45.67 -9.47
C GLU A 240 24.81 44.66 -8.30
N ASP A 241 24.22 45.01 -7.15
CA ASP A 241 24.07 44.12 -5.98
C ASP A 241 23.10 42.96 -6.25
N ILE A 242 22.05 43.19 -7.05
CA ILE A 242 21.11 42.16 -7.50
C ILE A 242 21.76 41.23 -8.55
N GLY A 243 22.93 41.58 -9.08
CA GLY A 243 23.67 40.79 -10.06
C GLY A 243 23.16 40.96 -11.49
N LEU A 244 22.61 42.13 -11.81
CA LEU A 244 22.15 42.53 -13.15
C LEU A 244 23.10 43.53 -13.82
#